data_AF-S2JHT6-F1
#
_entry.id   AF-S2JHT6-F1
#
_cell.length_a   1.000
_cell.length_b   1.000
_cell.length_c   1.000
_cell.angle_alpha   90.00
_cell.angle_beta   90.00
_cell.angle_gamma   90.00
#
_symmetry.space_group_name_H-M   'P 1'
#
loop_
_entity.id
_entity.type
_entity.pdbx_description
1 polymer ?
#
loop_
_entity_poly.entity_id
_entity_poly.type
_entity_poly.pdbx_seq_one_letter_code
_entity_poly.pdbx_strand_id
1 'polypeptide(L)'
;MKVLIVLAHPRENSLVYSLKDKFEQGLIEGGHQVTTLDLFKIGFDPVLRQDDEPQWGQGEQVFSEEVHREMERINQHDAVVFCFPLYWSVMPAIMKGYLDRVFNYGYAYAHDRSTTMKLNKVFFMTTAGVSEEGFKKRNHIEFLNHYFNNVIAGYCHIKNSKLRIFDDVRNKKRDTEVHLPQAYQDGLDFDKCKNNKNDEVAKYLNGRYISPVEAAWRLFEFAMHEESPSVSPLAAHLENEQLQFPEFMTRHQDSQKWKPRGNGSMSIGQMYYLRLLLTVVSGAMSFSHLRTVNGQACATYREACMLLHLIEDDQEWTIAFEEAAVFASGYSLRLFRDICRCGDDVLVIPPVVTSGGHSEILGATLMPFSPEHSVNI
;
A
#
# COMPACT_ATOMS: atom_id res chain seq x y z
N MET A 1 15.71 -14.10 11.71
CA MET A 1 16.35 -13.34 10.61
C MET A 1 17.68 -12.79 11.11
N LYS A 2 18.61 -12.50 10.20
CA LYS A 2 19.79 -11.65 10.47
C LYS A 2 19.39 -10.19 10.26
N VAL A 3 19.51 -9.37 11.30
CA VAL A 3 19.09 -7.96 11.30
C VAL A 3 20.30 -7.08 11.55
N LEU A 4 20.56 -6.15 10.64
CA LEU A 4 21.58 -5.12 10.80
C LEU A 4 20.93 -3.86 11.35
N ILE A 5 21.35 -3.41 12.54
CA ILE A 5 21.01 -2.09 13.06
C ILE A 5 22.10 -1.11 12.66
N VAL A 6 21.76 -0.10 11.85
CA VAL A 6 22.65 1.02 11.53
C VAL A 6 22.26 2.21 12.42
N LEU A 7 23.16 2.61 13.31
CA LEU A 7 22.95 3.63 14.33
C LEU A 7 23.70 4.91 13.98
N ALA A 8 23.02 6.06 14.07
CA ALA A 8 23.63 7.38 13.98
C ALA A 8 23.23 8.27 15.16
N HIS A 9 24.06 8.31 16.20
CA HIS A 9 24.00 9.34 17.22
C HIS A 9 25.39 9.58 17.85
N PRO A 10 25.83 10.84 18.06
CA PRO A 10 27.18 11.14 18.54
C PRO A 10 27.41 10.86 20.03
N ARG A 11 26.34 10.59 20.79
CA ARG A 11 26.39 10.33 22.24
C ARG A 11 25.82 8.96 22.57
N GLU A 12 26.61 8.12 23.22
CA GLU A 12 26.22 6.78 23.70
C GLU A 12 25.15 6.84 24.81
N ASN A 13 25.14 7.90 25.63
CA ASN A 13 24.15 8.08 26.71
C ASN A 13 22.83 8.74 26.27
N SER A 14 22.45 8.58 25.00
CA SER A 14 21.28 9.23 24.42
C SER A 14 20.04 8.33 24.41
N LEU A 15 18.86 8.95 24.29
CA LEU A 15 17.62 8.21 24.11
C LEU A 15 17.65 7.32 22.86
N VAL A 16 18.31 7.74 21.78
CA VAL A 16 18.42 6.92 20.55
C VAL A 16 19.16 5.62 20.82
N TYR A 17 20.24 5.64 21.61
CA TYR A 17 20.92 4.42 22.07
C TYR A 17 19.99 3.58 22.94
N SER A 18 19.31 4.17 23.92
CA SER A 18 18.39 3.42 24.78
C SER A 18 17.23 2.77 24.01
N LEU A 19 16.68 3.45 23.00
CA LEU A 19 15.65 2.89 22.12
C LEU A 19 16.21 1.77 21.24
N LYS A 20 17.40 1.97 20.67
CA LYS A 20 18.11 0.95 19.92
C LYS A 20 18.35 -0.30 20.78
N ASP A 21 18.83 -0.14 22.02
CA ASP A 21 19.14 -1.27 22.91
C ASP A 21 17.85 -2.01 23.31
N LYS A 22 16.75 -1.29 23.54
CA LYS A 22 15.43 -1.90 23.80
C LYS A 22 14.88 -2.64 22.58
N PHE A 23 15.02 -2.06 21.40
CA PHE A 23 14.61 -2.70 20.16
C PHE A 23 15.45 -3.94 19.86
N GLU A 24 16.78 -3.87 20.03
CA GLU A 24 17.72 -4.99 19.92
C GLU A 24 17.38 -6.11 20.90
N GLN A 25 17.06 -5.77 22.15
CA GLN A 25 16.56 -6.73 23.14
C GLN A 25 15.31 -7.46 22.61
N GLY A 26 14.33 -6.71 22.09
CA GLY A 26 13.11 -7.29 21.50
C GLY A 26 13.40 -8.21 20.30
N LEU A 27 14.31 -7.81 19.41
CA LEU A 27 14.72 -8.64 18.27
C LEU A 27 15.36 -9.97 18.72
N ILE A 28 16.26 -9.92 19.70
CA ILE A 28 16.96 -11.11 20.22
C ILE A 28 15.94 -12.07 20.87
N GLU A 29 15.04 -11.54 21.70
CA GLU A 29 13.98 -12.33 22.33
C GLU A 29 12.95 -12.84 21.30
N GLY A 30 12.77 -12.14 20.18
CA GLY A 30 12.04 -12.59 18.99
C GLY A 30 12.77 -13.63 18.14
N GLY A 31 13.94 -14.11 18.56
CA GLY A 31 14.71 -15.16 17.87
C GLY A 31 15.49 -14.67 16.65
N HIS A 32 15.84 -13.38 16.59
CA HIS A 32 16.64 -12.82 15.52
C HIS A 32 18.13 -12.70 15.90
N GLN A 33 19.01 -12.83 14.92
CA GLN A 33 20.43 -12.54 15.06
C GLN A 33 20.65 -11.06 14.75
N VAL A 34 21.28 -10.32 15.65
CA VAL A 34 21.42 -8.87 15.51
C VAL A 34 22.89 -8.49 15.41
N THR A 35 23.20 -7.62 14.45
CA THR A 35 24.48 -6.95 14.30
C THR A 35 24.25 -5.45 14.39
N THR A 36 25.00 -4.74 15.24
CA THR A 36 24.94 -3.27 15.30
C THR A 36 26.15 -2.64 14.60
N LEU A 37 25.89 -1.71 13.70
CA LEU A 37 26.85 -0.81 13.04
C LEU A 37 26.63 0.62 13.54
N ASP A 38 27.58 1.16 14.28
CA ASP A 38 27.51 2.52 14.81
C ASP A 38 28.39 3.45 13.97
N LEU A 39 27.75 4.28 13.15
CA LEU A 39 28.42 5.12 12.15
C LEU A 39 29.39 6.13 12.78
N PHE A 40 29.05 6.68 13.95
CA PHE A 40 29.92 7.61 14.65
C PHE A 40 31.13 6.88 15.25
N LYS A 41 30.90 5.68 15.80
CA LYS A 41 31.97 4.89 16.43
C LYS A 41 32.98 4.36 15.42
N ILE A 42 32.53 3.98 14.22
CA ILE A 42 33.43 3.55 13.15
C ILE A 42 34.06 4.73 12.38
N GLY A 43 33.61 5.96 12.64
CA GLY A 43 34.12 7.16 11.97
C GLY A 43 33.80 7.19 10.46
N PHE A 44 32.62 6.72 10.06
CA PHE A 44 32.20 6.66 8.66
C PHE A 44 32.27 8.05 7.99
N ASP A 45 32.95 8.16 6.84
CA ASP A 45 32.99 9.42 6.06
C ASP A 45 31.66 9.59 5.29
N PRO A 46 30.81 10.59 5.61
CA PRO A 46 29.55 10.74 4.90
C PRO A 46 29.68 11.43 3.54
N VAL A 47 30.87 11.90 3.18
CA VAL A 47 31.07 12.65 1.93
C VAL A 47 31.15 11.68 0.76
N LEU A 48 30.19 11.80 -0.18
CA LEU A 48 30.26 11.13 -1.48
C LEU A 48 31.45 11.70 -2.28
N ARG A 49 32.46 10.85 -2.53
CA ARG A 49 33.65 11.19 -3.32
C ARG A 49 33.52 10.62 -4.73
N GLN A 50 34.37 11.09 -5.62
CA GLN A 50 34.40 10.66 -7.03
C GLN A 50 34.52 9.13 -7.18
N ASP A 51 35.26 8.47 -6.30
CA ASP A 51 35.43 7.01 -6.31
C ASP A 51 34.13 6.23 -6.09
N ASP A 52 33.11 6.87 -5.51
CA ASP A 52 31.78 6.30 -5.27
C ASP A 52 30.70 6.93 -6.18
N GLU A 53 31.07 7.79 -7.13
CA GLU A 53 30.11 8.37 -8.08
C GLU A 53 29.64 7.32 -9.10
N PRO A 54 28.34 7.25 -9.42
CA PRO A 54 27.82 6.39 -10.48
C PRO A 54 28.57 6.58 -11.80
N GLN A 55 29.08 5.49 -12.36
CA GLN A 55 29.71 5.50 -13.68
C GLN A 55 28.69 5.15 -14.76
N TRP A 56 28.39 6.11 -15.65
CA TRP A 56 27.42 5.92 -16.72
C TRP A 56 28.04 5.17 -17.92
N GLY A 57 27.28 4.24 -18.50
CA GLY A 57 27.68 3.54 -19.74
C GLY A 57 28.65 2.36 -19.59
N GLN A 58 29.17 2.10 -18.39
CA GLN A 58 29.94 0.89 -18.08
C GLN A 58 29.04 -0.22 -17.53
N GLY A 59 29.41 -1.50 -17.75
CA GLY A 59 28.61 -2.67 -17.38
C GLY A 59 28.59 -3.01 -15.88
N GLU A 60 29.71 -2.80 -15.18
CA GLU A 60 29.85 -3.08 -13.74
C GLU A 60 30.28 -1.82 -13.00
N GLN A 61 29.64 -1.53 -11.87
CA GLN A 61 30.00 -0.39 -11.02
C GLN A 61 31.17 -0.77 -10.11
N VAL A 62 32.10 0.16 -9.94
CA VAL A 62 33.22 0.02 -9.00
C VAL A 62 33.07 1.10 -7.94
N PHE A 63 33.13 0.69 -6.67
CA PHE A 63 33.00 1.58 -5.52
C PHE A 63 34.26 1.49 -4.66
N SER A 64 34.45 2.46 -3.76
CA SER A 64 35.50 2.37 -2.75
C SER A 64 35.36 1.13 -1.87
N GLU A 65 36.48 0.65 -1.32
CA GLU A 65 36.53 -0.51 -0.40
C GLU A 65 35.60 -0.33 0.82
N GLU A 66 35.48 0.91 1.31
CA GLU A 66 34.56 1.21 2.41
C GLU A 66 33.10 0.99 2.01
N VAL A 67 32.67 1.52 0.86
CA VAL A 67 31.30 1.34 0.37
C VAL A 67 31.02 -0.12 0.04
N HIS A 68 31.95 -0.79 -0.64
CA HIS A 68 31.81 -2.20 -1.00
C HIS A 68 31.59 -3.09 0.24
N ARG A 69 32.39 -2.87 1.30
CA ARG A 69 32.25 -3.58 2.58
C ARG A 69 30.86 -3.41 3.20
N GLU A 70 30.28 -2.21 3.13
CA GLU A 70 28.97 -1.94 3.70
C GLU A 70 27.82 -2.49 2.81
N MET A 71 28.01 -2.52 1.49
CA MET A 71 27.10 -3.24 0.56
C MET A 71 27.10 -4.75 0.86
N GLU A 72 28.27 -5.36 1.03
CA GLU A 72 28.40 -6.76 1.43
C GLU A 72 27.75 -7.01 2.80
N ARG A 73 27.98 -6.11 3.77
CA ARG A 73 27.35 -6.19 5.09
C ARG A 73 25.83 -6.21 4.96
N ILE A 74 25.23 -5.29 4.19
CA ILE A 74 23.79 -5.27 3.97
C ILE A 74 23.33 -6.60 3.34
N ASN A 75 24.03 -7.11 2.32
CA ASN A 75 23.69 -8.36 1.64
C ASN A 75 23.82 -9.63 2.51
N GLN A 76 24.55 -9.57 3.63
CA GLN A 76 24.64 -10.65 4.62
C GLN A 76 23.46 -10.67 5.61
N HIS A 77 22.59 -9.66 5.58
CA HIS A 77 21.45 -9.51 6.48
C HIS A 77 20.13 -9.58 5.71
N ASP A 78 19.09 -10.09 6.38
CA ASP A 78 17.75 -10.20 5.80
C ASP A 78 16.96 -8.89 5.93
N ALA A 79 17.32 -8.05 6.92
CA ALA A 79 16.68 -6.76 7.18
C ALA A 79 17.66 -5.74 7.74
N VAL A 80 17.38 -4.46 7.51
CA VAL A 80 18.15 -3.33 8.05
C VAL A 80 17.24 -2.43 8.88
N VAL A 81 17.72 -1.97 10.03
CA VAL A 81 17.05 -1.02 10.89
C VAL A 81 17.90 0.22 11.02
N PHE A 82 17.39 1.36 10.55
CA PHE A 82 18.09 2.64 10.65
C PHE A 82 17.61 3.38 11.90
N CYS A 83 18.52 3.61 12.85
CA CYS A 83 18.23 4.25 14.14
C CYS A 83 18.91 5.62 14.22
N PHE A 84 18.13 6.70 14.28
CA PHE A 84 18.68 8.07 14.26
C PHE A 84 17.71 9.12 14.80
N PRO A 85 18.16 10.28 15.32
CA PRO A 85 17.29 11.40 15.62
C PRO A 85 16.87 12.16 14.35
N LEU A 86 15.64 12.71 14.32
CA LEU A 86 15.25 13.65 13.27
C LEU A 86 16.00 14.96 13.41
N TYR A 87 16.85 15.28 12.43
CA TYR A 87 17.50 16.58 12.28
C TYR A 87 17.00 17.22 11.00
N TRP A 88 16.42 18.42 11.10
CA TRP A 88 15.83 19.15 9.97
C TRP A 88 14.89 18.29 9.12
N SER A 89 13.94 17.62 9.79
CA SER A 89 12.90 16.81 9.14
C SER A 89 13.37 15.56 8.40
N VAL A 90 14.65 15.18 8.52
CA VAL A 90 15.17 13.93 7.96
C VAL A 90 16.20 13.33 8.91
N MET A 91 17.12 12.51 8.40
CA MET A 91 18.18 11.89 9.16
C MET A 91 19.41 12.80 9.34
N PRO A 92 20.30 12.54 10.32
CA PRO A 92 21.56 13.25 10.46
C PRO A 92 22.44 13.10 9.22
N ALA A 93 23.31 14.09 8.96
CA ALA A 93 24.19 14.09 7.80
C ALA A 93 25.02 12.80 7.66
N ILE A 94 25.47 12.19 8.77
CA ILE A 94 26.24 10.94 8.70
C ILE A 94 25.41 9.75 8.18
N MET A 95 24.13 9.68 8.58
CA MET A 95 23.20 8.65 8.11
C MET A 95 22.82 8.91 6.65
N LYS A 96 22.59 10.18 6.29
CA LYS A 96 22.28 10.57 4.91
C LYS A 96 23.44 10.24 3.97
N GLY A 97 24.66 10.57 4.37
CA GLY A 97 25.87 10.21 3.63
C GLY A 97 26.09 8.70 3.51
N TYR A 98 25.76 7.93 4.55
CA TYR A 98 25.75 6.47 4.47
C TYR A 98 24.77 5.97 3.39
N LEU A 99 23.54 6.49 3.35
CA LEU A 99 22.61 6.15 2.26
C LEU A 99 23.14 6.60 0.90
N ASP A 100 23.65 7.82 0.79
CA ASP A 100 24.11 8.39 -0.48
C ASP A 100 25.26 7.61 -1.10
N ARG A 101 26.17 7.09 -0.26
CA ARG A 101 27.32 6.30 -0.70
C ARG A 101 26.96 4.83 -0.92
N VAL A 102 26.16 4.24 -0.02
CA VAL A 102 25.92 2.78 0.00
C VAL A 102 24.70 2.37 -0.82
N PHE A 103 23.59 3.12 -0.79
CA PHE A 103 22.44 2.85 -1.67
C PHE A 103 22.66 3.48 -3.05
N ASN A 104 23.66 2.96 -3.75
CA ASN A 104 24.16 3.54 -4.99
C ASN A 104 23.59 2.84 -6.24
N TYR A 105 23.71 3.51 -7.38
CA TYR A 105 23.28 3.02 -8.69
C TYR A 105 23.99 1.72 -9.05
N GLY A 106 23.30 0.77 -9.68
CA GLY A 106 23.84 -0.57 -10.02
C GLY A 106 23.87 -1.56 -8.85
N TYR A 107 23.86 -1.08 -7.60
CA TYR A 107 23.72 -1.93 -6.41
C TYR A 107 22.29 -1.92 -5.86
N ALA A 108 21.76 -0.74 -5.48
CA ALA A 108 20.48 -0.61 -4.80
C ALA A 108 19.32 -0.29 -5.75
N TYR A 109 19.59 0.48 -6.80
CA TYR A 109 18.63 0.85 -7.84
C TYR A 109 19.33 0.90 -9.20
N ALA A 110 18.60 0.58 -10.26
CA ALA A 110 19.00 0.80 -11.65
C ALA A 110 17.78 0.66 -12.56
N HIS A 111 17.79 1.35 -13.71
CA HIS A 111 16.68 1.31 -14.68
C HIS A 111 17.00 0.45 -15.91
N ASP A 112 18.29 0.29 -16.20
CA ASP A 112 18.84 -0.34 -17.41
C ASP A 112 19.44 -1.73 -17.14
N ARG A 113 19.48 -2.18 -15.88
CA ARG A 113 20.11 -3.44 -15.47
C ARG A 113 19.53 -3.99 -14.17
N SER A 114 19.82 -5.25 -13.87
CA SER A 114 19.50 -5.84 -12.57
C SER A 114 20.37 -5.27 -11.45
N THR A 115 19.76 -5.06 -10.29
CA THR A 115 20.45 -4.68 -9.05
C THR A 115 20.98 -5.90 -8.30
N THR A 116 21.98 -5.69 -7.43
CA THR A 116 22.61 -6.77 -6.64
C THR A 116 22.27 -6.73 -5.15
N MET A 117 21.55 -5.69 -4.70
CA MET A 117 21.06 -5.58 -3.33
C MET A 117 19.98 -6.65 -3.04
N LYS A 118 20.18 -7.41 -1.96
CA LYS A 118 19.29 -8.51 -1.54
C LYS A 118 18.28 -8.11 -0.46
N LEU A 119 18.36 -6.87 0.02
CA LEU A 119 17.57 -6.36 1.12
C LEU A 119 16.08 -6.25 0.74
N ASN A 120 15.21 -6.92 1.49
CA ASN A 120 13.76 -6.90 1.23
C ASN A 120 12.94 -6.24 2.34
N LYS A 121 13.59 -5.87 3.45
CA LYS A 121 12.95 -5.32 4.64
C LYS A 121 13.78 -4.22 5.29
N VAL A 122 13.16 -3.06 5.49
CA VAL A 122 13.75 -1.92 6.20
C VAL A 122 12.81 -1.39 7.27
N PHE A 123 13.37 -1.02 8.42
CA PHE A 123 12.65 -0.33 9.48
C PHE A 123 13.41 0.96 9.83
N PHE A 124 12.76 2.10 9.66
CA PHE A 124 13.29 3.39 10.07
C PHE A 124 12.78 3.71 11.47
N MET A 125 13.70 3.89 12.41
CA MET A 125 13.40 4.18 13.80
C MET A 125 13.97 5.55 14.17
N THR A 126 13.09 6.52 14.42
CA THR A 126 13.52 7.90 14.64
C THR A 126 12.89 8.58 15.84
N THR A 127 13.62 9.54 16.42
CA THR A 127 13.14 10.37 17.53
C THR A 127 12.89 11.79 17.09
N ALA A 128 11.83 12.42 17.59
CA ALA A 128 11.49 13.81 17.29
C ALA A 128 11.22 14.62 18.55
N GLY A 129 11.72 15.86 18.58
CA GLY A 129 11.43 16.79 19.67
C GLY A 129 10.03 17.43 19.61
N VAL A 130 9.30 17.23 18.52
CA VAL A 130 7.94 17.74 18.29
C VAL A 130 6.95 16.65 18.69
N SER A 131 5.80 17.03 19.27
CA SER A 131 4.71 16.10 19.57
C SER A 131 3.92 15.70 18.32
N GLU A 132 3.16 14.62 18.42
CA GLU A 132 2.27 14.16 17.34
C GLU A 132 1.34 15.27 16.82
N GLU A 133 0.73 16.06 17.71
CA GLU A 133 -0.09 17.22 17.32
C GLU A 133 0.70 18.26 16.52
N GLY A 134 1.95 18.49 16.90
CA GLY A 134 2.84 19.42 16.20
C GLY A 134 3.21 18.95 14.80
N PHE A 135 3.28 17.63 14.57
CA PHE A 135 3.44 17.05 13.25
C PHE A 135 2.18 17.19 12.39
N LYS A 136 1.00 16.91 12.96
CA LYS A 136 -0.30 16.99 12.25
C LYS A 136 -0.55 18.37 11.66
N LYS A 137 -0.22 19.44 12.40
CA LYS A 137 -0.39 20.84 11.93
C LYS A 137 0.34 21.17 10.63
N ARG A 138 1.34 20.37 10.22
CA ARG A 138 2.17 20.61 9.03
C ARG A 138 2.17 19.44 8.04
N ASN A 139 1.26 18.47 8.20
CA ASN A 139 1.19 17.26 7.37
C ASN A 139 2.54 16.50 7.28
N HIS A 140 3.29 16.54 8.39
CA HIS A 140 4.69 16.17 8.37
C HIS A 140 4.89 14.66 8.62
N ILE A 141 3.91 13.96 9.20
CA ILE A 141 3.94 12.49 9.33
C ILE A 141 3.82 11.84 7.95
N GLU A 142 2.95 12.38 7.11
CA GLU A 142 2.67 11.95 5.74
C GLU A 142 3.92 12.13 4.88
N PHE A 143 4.56 13.30 4.98
CA PHE A 143 5.85 13.57 4.34
C PHE A 143 6.91 12.54 4.74
N LEU A 144 7.12 12.31 6.04
CA LEU A 144 8.15 11.39 6.50
C LEU A 144 7.86 9.95 6.05
N ASN A 145 6.61 9.50 6.12
CA ASN A 145 6.24 8.17 5.63
C ASN A 145 6.49 8.04 4.13
N HIS A 146 6.11 9.05 3.33
CA HIS A 146 6.36 9.05 1.90
C HIS A 146 7.88 9.04 1.61
N TYR A 147 8.64 9.91 2.26
CA TYR A 147 10.09 10.02 2.06
C TYR A 147 10.82 8.71 2.40
N PHE A 148 10.57 8.13 3.58
CA PHE A 148 11.29 6.93 4.00
C PHE A 148 10.79 5.66 3.32
N ASN A 149 9.47 5.46 3.23
CA ASN A 149 8.92 4.19 2.74
C ASN A 149 8.77 4.16 1.22
N ASN A 150 8.41 5.26 0.58
CA ASN A 150 8.17 5.30 -0.87
C ASN A 150 9.40 5.79 -1.63
N VAL A 151 10.00 6.91 -1.21
CA VAL A 151 11.15 7.49 -1.93
C VAL A 151 12.43 6.69 -1.68
N ILE A 152 12.78 6.38 -0.44
CA ILE A 152 14.02 5.62 -0.18
C ILE A 152 13.79 4.12 -0.45
N ALA A 153 12.91 3.50 0.33
CA ALA A 153 12.73 2.05 0.26
C ALA A 153 12.02 1.60 -1.03
N GLY A 154 10.98 2.33 -1.46
CA GLY A 154 10.24 2.02 -2.68
C GLY A 154 11.08 2.15 -3.96
N TYR A 155 11.92 3.20 -4.05
CA TYR A 155 12.85 3.36 -5.18
C TYR A 155 13.89 2.24 -5.27
N CYS A 156 14.27 1.68 -4.13
CA CYS A 156 15.16 0.52 -4.04
C CYS A 156 14.42 -0.84 -4.13
N HIS A 157 13.12 -0.84 -4.46
CA HIS A 157 12.25 -2.02 -4.57
C HIS A 157 12.19 -2.90 -3.30
N ILE A 158 12.36 -2.29 -2.12
CA ILE A 158 12.28 -2.97 -0.83
C ILE A 158 10.81 -3.22 -0.49
N LYS A 159 10.41 -4.49 -0.40
CA LYS A 159 9.00 -4.90 -0.28
C LYS A 159 8.35 -4.55 1.05
N ASN A 160 9.13 -4.54 2.14
CA ASN A 160 8.62 -4.31 3.49
C ASN A 160 9.35 -3.13 4.12
N SER A 161 8.71 -1.97 4.14
CA SER A 161 9.24 -0.77 4.81
C SER A 161 8.28 -0.28 5.90
N LYS A 162 8.84 0.21 7.01
CA LYS A 162 8.08 0.83 8.09
C LYS A 162 8.87 1.97 8.71
N LEU A 163 8.18 3.06 9.03
CA LEU A 163 8.71 4.16 9.81
C LEU A 163 8.07 4.15 11.21
N ARG A 164 8.90 4.29 12.24
CA ARG A 164 8.49 4.57 13.62
C ARG A 164 9.08 5.91 14.05
N ILE A 165 8.19 6.81 14.47
CA ILE A 165 8.55 8.09 15.08
C ILE A 165 8.23 8.01 16.57
N PHE A 166 9.24 8.25 17.41
CA PHE A 166 9.09 8.51 18.84
C PHE A 166 9.07 10.01 19.04
N ASP A 167 7.88 10.57 19.21
CA ASP A 167 7.62 12.01 19.29
C ASP A 167 7.76 12.57 20.71
N ASP A 168 7.80 13.88 20.89
CA ASP A 168 7.88 14.54 22.20
C ASP A 168 9.02 14.01 23.12
N VAL A 169 10.22 13.75 22.56
CA VAL A 169 11.36 13.19 23.35
C VAL A 169 11.98 14.13 24.39
N ARG A 170 11.38 15.31 24.56
CA ARG A 170 11.69 16.22 25.67
C ARG A 170 10.97 15.78 26.95
N ASN A 171 9.89 15.01 26.82
CA ASN A 171 9.12 14.46 27.92
C ASN A 171 9.71 13.13 28.40
N LYS A 172 10.57 13.20 29.43
CA LYS A 172 11.28 12.05 30.00
C LYS A 172 10.34 10.93 30.50
N LYS A 173 9.14 11.29 30.96
CA LYS A 173 8.14 10.30 31.43
C LYS A 173 7.60 9.48 30.25
N ARG A 174 7.32 10.14 29.13
CA ARG A 174 6.89 9.49 27.88
C ARG A 174 7.97 8.54 27.35
N ASP A 175 9.24 8.94 27.46
CA ASP A 175 10.37 8.07 27.09
C ASP A 175 10.32 6.74 27.86
N THR A 176 10.15 6.78 29.18
CA THR A 176 10.16 5.59 30.04
C THR A 176 8.88 4.76 29.93
N GLU A 177 7.71 5.40 29.87
CA GLU A 177 6.42 4.72 29.94
C GLU A 177 5.88 4.27 28.58
N VAL A 178 6.31 4.93 27.49
CA VAL A 178 5.78 4.69 26.15
C VAL A 178 6.88 4.31 25.17
N HIS A 179 7.92 5.12 25.01
CA HIS A 179 8.88 4.93 23.92
C HIS A 179 9.73 3.66 24.09
N LEU A 180 10.33 3.46 25.27
CA LEU A 180 11.17 2.29 25.53
C LEU A 180 10.39 0.96 25.45
N PRO A 181 9.20 0.83 26.07
CA PRO A 181 8.36 -0.36 25.89
C PRO A 181 7.93 -0.58 24.43
N GLN A 182 7.58 0.49 23.72
CA GLN A 182 7.15 0.40 22.31
C GLN A 182 8.30 -0.03 21.40
N ALA A 183 9.53 0.45 21.63
CA ALA A 183 10.72 0.01 20.90
C ALA A 183 10.99 -1.48 21.11
N TYR A 184 10.92 -1.94 22.36
CA TYR A 184 11.02 -3.37 22.67
C TYR A 184 9.95 -4.20 21.95
N GLN A 185 8.68 -3.77 22.00
CA GLN A 185 7.58 -4.48 21.34
C GLN A 185 7.71 -4.50 19.81
N ASP A 186 8.13 -3.39 19.19
CA ASP A 186 8.37 -3.36 17.74
C ASP A 186 9.53 -4.29 17.33
N GLY A 187 10.52 -4.50 18.20
CA GLY A 187 11.58 -5.50 18.01
C GLY A 187 11.07 -6.93 18.17
N LEU A 188 10.24 -7.20 19.17
CA LEU A 188 9.66 -8.52 19.43
C LEU A 188 8.67 -8.97 18.34
N ASP A 189 7.94 -8.02 17.76
CA ASP A 189 6.99 -8.25 16.66
C ASP A 189 7.60 -8.00 15.29
N PHE A 190 8.93 -7.93 15.18
CA PHE A 190 9.59 -7.45 13.98
C PHE A 190 9.20 -8.25 12.74
N ASP A 191 9.17 -9.58 12.81
CA ASP A 191 8.78 -10.47 11.70
C ASP A 191 7.27 -10.75 11.60
N LYS A 192 6.48 -10.32 12.58
CA LYS A 192 5.03 -10.51 12.59
C LYS A 192 4.39 -9.46 11.69
N CYS A 193 3.96 -9.88 10.51
CA CYS A 193 3.08 -9.05 9.69
C CYS A 193 1.80 -8.74 10.48
N LYS A 194 1.51 -7.45 10.74
CA LYS A 194 0.12 -7.02 10.95
C LYS A 194 -0.63 -7.26 9.63
N ASN A 195 -1.03 -8.50 9.39
CA ASN A 195 -1.96 -8.86 8.33
C ASN A 195 -3.32 -8.28 8.71
N ASN A 196 -3.54 -6.99 8.51
CA ASN A 196 -4.90 -6.50 8.32
C ASN A 196 -5.34 -6.78 6.88
N LYS A 197 -5.21 -8.05 6.44
CA LYS A 197 -5.76 -8.52 5.15
C LYS A 197 -7.29 -8.41 5.11
N ASN A 198 -7.92 -8.11 6.25
CA ASN A 198 -9.34 -7.85 6.43
C ASN A 198 -9.58 -6.47 7.07
N ASP A 199 -8.95 -5.43 6.55
CA ASP A 199 -9.45 -4.08 6.80
C ASP A 199 -10.76 -3.87 6.01
N GLU A 200 -11.88 -4.22 6.64
CA GLU A 200 -13.20 -4.15 6.04
C GLU A 200 -13.64 -2.72 5.76
N VAL A 201 -13.15 -1.75 6.54
CA VAL A 201 -13.42 -0.32 6.33
C VAL A 201 -12.73 0.15 5.04
N ALA A 202 -11.45 -0.17 4.87
CA ALA A 202 -10.73 0.14 3.63
C ALA A 202 -11.36 -0.57 2.41
N LYS A 203 -11.80 -1.82 2.56
CA LYS A 203 -12.51 -2.56 1.50
C LYS A 203 -13.86 -1.92 1.14
N TYR A 204 -14.62 -1.43 2.13
CA TYR A 204 -15.89 -0.73 1.90
C TYR A 204 -15.66 0.62 1.19
N LEU A 205 -14.68 1.41 1.63
CA LEU A 205 -14.34 2.70 1.00
C LEU A 205 -13.89 2.52 -0.46
N ASN A 206 -13.06 1.51 -0.74
CA ASN A 206 -12.59 1.22 -2.11
C ASN A 206 -13.67 0.60 -3.02
N GLY A 207 -14.76 0.09 -2.44
CA GLY A 207 -15.87 -0.55 -3.17
C GLY A 207 -17.13 0.31 -3.30
N ARG A 208 -17.13 1.55 -2.79
CA ARG A 208 -18.28 2.47 -2.90
C ARG A 208 -18.36 3.04 -4.32
N TYR A 209 -19.57 3.10 -4.86
CA TYR A 209 -19.84 3.86 -6.08
C TYR A 209 -19.55 5.34 -5.86
N ILE A 210 -18.70 5.92 -6.70
CA ILE A 210 -18.41 7.35 -6.75
C ILE A 210 -19.24 7.93 -7.89
N SER A 211 -20.01 9.00 -7.64
CA SER A 211 -20.79 9.64 -8.70
C SER A 211 -19.89 10.42 -9.67
N PRO A 212 -20.33 10.71 -10.91
CA PRO A 212 -19.59 11.53 -11.87
C PRO A 212 -19.17 12.89 -11.32
N VAL A 213 -20.06 13.50 -10.54
CA VAL A 213 -19.81 14.77 -9.86
C VAL A 213 -18.70 14.59 -8.83
N GLU A 214 -18.78 13.58 -7.97
CA GLU A 214 -17.77 13.34 -6.93
C GLU A 214 -16.39 12.95 -7.53
N ALA A 215 -16.40 12.24 -8.67
CA ALA A 215 -15.19 11.92 -9.44
C ALA A 215 -14.54 13.17 -10.05
N ALA A 216 -15.34 14.08 -10.64
CA ALA A 216 -14.86 15.35 -11.15
C ALA A 216 -14.26 16.21 -10.03
N TRP A 217 -14.91 16.27 -8.86
CA TRP A 217 -14.42 17.05 -7.73
C TRP A 217 -13.12 16.53 -7.15
N ARG A 218 -12.96 15.20 -7.09
CA ARG A 218 -11.67 14.56 -6.75
C ARG A 218 -10.58 14.84 -7.78
N LEU A 219 -10.91 14.83 -9.07
CA LEU A 219 -9.98 15.14 -10.16
C LEU A 219 -9.45 16.58 -10.08
N PHE A 220 -10.28 17.52 -9.63
CA PHE A 220 -9.92 18.93 -9.48
C PHE A 220 -9.40 19.32 -8.08
N GLU A 221 -9.19 18.33 -7.20
CA GLU A 221 -8.65 18.52 -5.84
C GLU A 221 -9.44 19.52 -4.96
N PHE A 222 -10.76 19.63 -5.17
CA PHE A 222 -11.59 20.45 -4.30
C PHE A 222 -11.76 19.82 -2.92
N ALA A 223 -11.73 20.65 -1.86
CA ALA A 223 -12.00 20.19 -0.50
C ALA A 223 -13.43 19.67 -0.38
N MET A 224 -13.59 18.40 -0.01
CA MET A 224 -14.89 17.78 0.24
C MET A 224 -15.12 17.62 1.75
N HIS A 225 -16.38 17.47 2.14
CA HIS A 225 -16.75 17.09 3.50
C HIS A 225 -16.33 15.66 3.79
N GLU A 226 -15.85 15.39 5.01
CA GLU A 226 -15.52 14.04 5.46
C GLU A 226 -16.77 13.31 5.96
N GLU A 227 -16.97 12.06 5.56
CA GLU A 227 -18.03 11.19 6.07
C GLU A 227 -17.42 10.05 6.92
N SER A 228 -18.06 9.73 8.05
CA SER A 228 -17.70 8.59 8.90
C SER A 228 -18.86 7.58 8.93
N PRO A 229 -18.88 6.59 8.02
CA PRO A 229 -19.98 5.63 7.96
C PRO A 229 -19.91 4.62 9.12
N SER A 230 -21.04 4.37 9.77
CA SER A 230 -21.21 3.21 10.66
C SER A 230 -21.52 1.98 9.80
N VAL A 231 -20.64 0.98 9.81
CA VAL A 231 -20.77 -0.22 8.97
C VAL A 231 -21.33 -1.39 9.78
N SER A 232 -22.51 -1.90 9.38
CA SER A 232 -23.06 -3.17 9.87
C SER A 232 -23.25 -4.14 8.70
N PRO A 233 -22.78 -5.39 8.79
CA PRO A 233 -22.89 -6.33 7.67
C PRO A 233 -24.34 -6.84 7.52
N LEU A 234 -24.90 -6.69 6.32
CA LEU A 234 -26.04 -7.48 5.88
C LEU A 234 -25.53 -8.61 4.98
N ALA A 235 -25.63 -9.86 5.47
CA ALA A 235 -25.24 -11.03 4.69
C ALA A 235 -26.28 -11.25 3.55
N ALA A 236 -25.98 -10.70 2.37
CA ALA A 236 -26.78 -10.86 1.16
C ALA A 236 -26.04 -11.75 0.14
N HIS A 237 -26.80 -12.52 -0.62
CA HIS A 237 -26.30 -13.41 -1.67
C HIS A 237 -27.25 -13.37 -2.88
N LEU A 238 -26.74 -13.65 -4.08
CA LEU A 238 -27.60 -13.81 -5.25
C LEU A 238 -28.37 -15.14 -5.17
N GLU A 239 -29.39 -15.28 -6.01
CA GLU A 239 -30.18 -16.49 -6.11
C GLU A 239 -29.26 -17.69 -6.43
N ASN A 240 -29.28 -18.72 -5.57
CA ASN A 240 -28.38 -19.89 -5.61
C ASN A 240 -26.89 -19.67 -5.29
N GLU A 241 -26.49 -18.47 -4.85
CA GLU A 241 -25.11 -18.16 -4.44
C GLU A 241 -24.93 -18.07 -2.92
N GLN A 242 -25.69 -18.87 -2.16
CA GLN A 242 -25.58 -18.88 -0.70
C GLN A 242 -24.15 -19.18 -0.25
N LEU A 243 -23.65 -18.35 0.68
CA LEU A 243 -22.43 -18.60 1.43
C LEU A 243 -22.61 -19.87 2.27
N GLN A 244 -22.23 -21.02 1.71
CA GLN A 244 -22.08 -22.25 2.49
C GLN A 244 -20.81 -22.12 3.33
N PHE A 245 -20.93 -22.12 4.65
CA PHE A 245 -19.78 -22.37 5.52
C PHE A 245 -19.15 -23.72 5.11
N PRO A 246 -17.84 -23.82 4.86
CA PRO A 246 -17.26 -25.03 4.31
C PRO A 246 -17.16 -26.10 5.41
N GLU A 247 -18.25 -26.83 5.64
CA GLU A 247 -18.26 -28.00 6.53
C GLU A 247 -17.75 -29.27 5.82
N PHE A 248 -17.56 -29.24 4.49
CA PHE A 248 -17.21 -30.44 3.72
C PHE A 248 -16.08 -30.18 2.72
N MET A 249 -14.96 -30.89 2.90
CA MET A 249 -13.89 -31.01 1.90
C MET A 249 -14.30 -31.99 0.80
N THR A 250 -13.85 -31.79 -0.44
CA THR A 250 -14.03 -32.76 -1.54
C THR A 250 -12.67 -33.26 -2.02
N ARG A 251 -12.51 -34.59 -2.13
CA ARG A 251 -11.28 -35.24 -2.62
C ARG A 251 -11.34 -35.32 -4.15
N HIS A 252 -10.40 -34.66 -4.84
CA HIS A 252 -10.25 -34.85 -6.28
C HIS A 252 -9.63 -36.23 -6.56
N GLN A 253 -10.31 -37.05 -7.36
CA GLN A 253 -9.88 -38.42 -7.66
C GLN A 253 -8.52 -38.46 -8.40
N ASP A 254 -8.23 -37.47 -9.24
CA ASP A 254 -6.99 -37.43 -10.04
C ASP A 254 -5.75 -36.92 -9.28
N SER A 255 -5.93 -36.10 -8.24
CA SER A 255 -4.80 -35.46 -7.55
C SER A 255 -4.60 -35.90 -6.10
N GLN A 256 -5.50 -36.73 -5.56
CA GLN A 256 -5.46 -37.22 -4.17
C GLN A 256 -5.31 -36.10 -3.12
N LYS A 257 -5.65 -34.85 -3.47
CA LYS A 257 -5.57 -33.68 -2.59
C LYS A 257 -6.96 -33.18 -2.24
N TRP A 258 -7.13 -32.80 -0.98
CA TRP A 258 -8.33 -32.15 -0.47
C TRP A 258 -8.23 -30.65 -0.72
N LYS A 259 -9.29 -30.04 -1.28
CA LYS A 259 -9.41 -28.59 -1.39
C LYS A 259 -10.74 -28.09 -0.80
N PRO A 260 -10.77 -26.87 -0.23
CA PRO A 260 -12.02 -26.19 0.10
C PRO A 260 -12.86 -25.99 -1.17
N ARG A 261 -14.19 -26.06 -1.04
CA ARG A 261 -15.12 -25.79 -2.15
C ARG A 261 -14.95 -24.33 -2.59
N GLY A 262 -14.76 -24.09 -3.89
CA GLY A 262 -14.48 -22.76 -4.42
C GLY A 262 -15.67 -21.81 -4.25
N ASN A 263 -15.41 -20.59 -3.77
CA ASN A 263 -16.39 -19.50 -3.78
C ASN A 263 -16.71 -19.15 -5.24
N GLY A 264 -18.01 -19.08 -5.59
CA GLY A 264 -18.46 -18.47 -6.83
C GLY A 264 -18.02 -17.00 -6.86
N SER A 265 -17.44 -16.56 -7.97
CA SER A 265 -17.12 -15.15 -8.18
C SER A 265 -18.42 -14.38 -8.39
N MET A 266 -18.92 -13.78 -7.32
CA MET A 266 -20.14 -12.97 -7.32
C MET A 266 -19.91 -11.67 -8.12
N SER A 267 -20.77 -11.38 -9.10
CA SER A 267 -20.74 -10.09 -9.80
C SER A 267 -21.10 -8.98 -8.81
N ILE A 268 -20.13 -8.14 -8.45
CA ILE A 268 -20.27 -7.11 -7.42
C ILE A 268 -21.37 -6.09 -7.80
N GLY A 269 -21.57 -5.83 -9.10
CA GLY A 269 -22.64 -4.96 -9.59
C GLY A 269 -24.05 -5.51 -9.29
N GLN A 270 -24.30 -6.79 -9.49
CA GLN A 270 -25.60 -7.42 -9.17
C GLN A 270 -25.92 -7.35 -7.67
N MET A 271 -24.90 -7.48 -6.81
CA MET A 271 -25.03 -7.38 -5.36
C MET A 271 -25.36 -5.95 -4.91
N TYR A 272 -24.82 -4.94 -5.59
CA TYR A 272 -25.15 -3.53 -5.32
C TYR A 272 -26.64 -3.26 -5.54
N TYR A 273 -27.19 -3.64 -6.71
CA TYR A 273 -28.61 -3.46 -7.01
C TYR A 273 -29.51 -4.25 -6.07
N LEU A 274 -29.13 -5.49 -5.71
CA LEU A 274 -29.85 -6.28 -4.72
C LEU A 274 -29.94 -5.56 -3.36
N ARG A 275 -28.83 -5.00 -2.87
CA ARG A 275 -28.80 -4.24 -1.62
C ARG A 275 -29.67 -2.99 -1.68
N LEU A 276 -29.67 -2.30 -2.82
CA LEU A 276 -30.49 -1.12 -3.04
C LEU A 276 -31.99 -1.46 -3.01
N LEU A 277 -32.40 -2.60 -3.57
CA LEU A 277 -33.79 -3.05 -3.50
C LEU A 277 -34.21 -3.45 -2.08
N LEU A 278 -33.30 -4.07 -1.31
CA LEU A 278 -33.57 -4.49 0.07
C LEU A 278 -33.81 -3.31 1.03
N THR A 279 -33.35 -2.09 0.71
CA THR A 279 -33.64 -0.90 1.54
C THR A 279 -35.02 -0.32 1.28
N VAL A 280 -35.65 -0.62 0.13
CA VAL A 280 -36.89 -0.01 -0.34
C VAL A 280 -38.06 -0.98 -0.35
N VAL A 281 -37.83 -2.25 -0.72
CA VAL A 281 -38.88 -3.28 -0.81
C VAL A 281 -39.09 -3.93 0.56
N SER A 282 -40.09 -3.45 1.30
CA SER A 282 -40.47 -4.00 2.60
C SER A 282 -41.12 -5.38 2.48
N GLY A 283 -40.67 -6.35 3.28
CA GLY A 283 -41.32 -7.66 3.37
C GLY A 283 -41.12 -8.54 2.13
N ALA A 284 -40.04 -8.35 1.39
CA ALA A 284 -39.67 -9.23 0.28
C ALA A 284 -39.58 -10.70 0.76
N MET A 285 -40.25 -11.60 0.04
CA MET A 285 -40.36 -13.03 0.39
C MET A 285 -39.59 -13.94 -0.59
N SER A 286 -39.07 -13.38 -1.67
CA SER A 286 -38.31 -14.10 -2.69
C SER A 286 -37.49 -13.13 -3.55
N PHE A 287 -36.48 -13.64 -4.26
CA PHE A 287 -35.74 -12.89 -5.26
C PHE A 287 -36.61 -12.40 -6.42
N SER A 288 -37.66 -13.16 -6.77
CA SER A 288 -38.66 -12.74 -7.75
C SER A 288 -39.51 -11.57 -7.25
N HIS A 289 -39.85 -11.54 -5.96
CA HIS A 289 -40.57 -10.42 -5.36
C HIS A 289 -39.72 -9.14 -5.41
N LEU A 290 -38.42 -9.23 -5.14
CA LEU A 290 -37.50 -8.09 -5.25
C LEU A 290 -37.40 -7.50 -6.66
N ARG A 291 -37.54 -8.33 -7.70
CA ARG A 291 -37.52 -7.88 -9.11
C ARG A 291 -38.89 -7.45 -9.63
N THR A 292 -39.96 -7.55 -8.84
CA THR A 292 -41.30 -7.21 -9.30
C THR A 292 -41.63 -5.78 -8.92
N VAL A 293 -41.79 -4.91 -9.92
CA VAL A 293 -42.15 -3.49 -9.74
C VAL A 293 -43.48 -3.24 -10.45
N ASN A 294 -44.46 -2.64 -9.77
CA ASN A 294 -45.80 -2.37 -10.32
C ASN A 294 -46.51 -3.60 -10.94
N GLY A 295 -46.28 -4.80 -10.38
CA GLY A 295 -46.87 -6.05 -10.86
C GLY A 295 -46.20 -6.65 -12.11
N GLN A 296 -45.11 -6.06 -12.60
CA GLN A 296 -44.29 -6.59 -13.69
C GLN A 296 -42.97 -7.13 -13.15
N ALA A 297 -42.61 -8.35 -13.55
CA ALA A 297 -41.35 -8.98 -13.16
C ALA A 297 -40.22 -8.51 -14.09
N CYS A 298 -39.23 -7.81 -13.54
CA CYS A 298 -38.07 -7.32 -14.28
C CYS A 298 -37.07 -8.45 -14.54
N ALA A 299 -36.33 -8.38 -15.65
CA ALA A 299 -35.32 -9.37 -15.99
C ALA A 299 -34.13 -9.31 -15.04
N THR A 300 -33.73 -8.11 -14.61
CA THR A 300 -32.54 -7.87 -13.77
C THR A 300 -32.85 -7.02 -12.54
N TYR A 301 -31.99 -7.09 -11.51
CA TYR A 301 -32.10 -6.20 -10.35
C TYR A 301 -31.85 -4.72 -10.74
N ARG A 302 -31.02 -4.47 -11.76
CA ARG A 302 -30.77 -3.11 -12.30
C ARG A 302 -32.04 -2.49 -12.87
N GLU A 303 -32.77 -3.24 -13.70
CA GLU A 303 -34.03 -2.79 -14.29
C GLU A 303 -35.10 -2.49 -13.22
N ALA A 304 -35.20 -3.32 -12.18
CA ALA A 304 -36.09 -3.06 -11.05
C ALA A 304 -35.70 -1.76 -10.30
N CYS A 305 -34.40 -1.50 -10.11
CA CYS A 305 -33.93 -0.25 -9.51
C CYS A 305 -34.26 0.98 -10.37
N MET A 306 -34.13 0.87 -11.71
CA MET A 306 -34.48 1.95 -12.64
C MET A 306 -35.98 2.27 -12.62
N LEU A 307 -36.85 1.25 -12.60
CA LEU A 307 -38.30 1.42 -12.54
C LEU A 307 -38.79 2.00 -11.20
N LEU A 308 -38.06 1.75 -10.12
CA LEU A 308 -38.28 2.37 -8.81
C LEU A 308 -37.63 3.77 -8.70
N HIS A 309 -36.99 4.26 -9.76
CA HIS A 309 -36.23 5.51 -9.79
C HIS A 309 -35.15 5.59 -8.69
N LEU A 310 -34.56 4.44 -8.32
CA LEU A 310 -33.44 4.38 -7.37
C LEU A 310 -32.09 4.62 -8.04
N ILE A 311 -32.02 4.42 -9.35
CA ILE A 311 -30.89 4.73 -10.23
C ILE A 311 -31.45 5.33 -11.52
N GLU A 312 -30.72 6.29 -12.10
CA GLU A 312 -31.04 6.88 -13.41
C GLU A 312 -30.17 6.23 -14.51
N ASP A 313 -30.42 6.56 -15.79
CA ASP A 313 -29.63 6.05 -16.92
C ASP A 313 -28.16 6.54 -16.80
N ASP A 314 -27.19 5.67 -17.12
CA ASP A 314 -25.75 5.91 -16.93
C ASP A 314 -25.17 6.95 -17.92
N GLN A 315 -26.02 7.81 -18.52
CA GLN A 315 -25.61 8.85 -19.46
C GLN A 315 -24.90 10.03 -18.78
N GLU A 316 -25.00 10.15 -17.46
CA GLU A 316 -24.32 11.19 -16.68
C GLU A 316 -22.80 11.19 -16.90
N TRP A 317 -22.19 10.02 -17.11
CA TRP A 317 -20.78 9.90 -17.43
C TRP A 317 -20.45 10.49 -18.80
N THR A 318 -21.32 10.25 -19.78
CA THR A 318 -21.16 10.78 -21.14
C THR A 318 -21.27 12.30 -21.13
N ILE A 319 -22.29 12.83 -20.43
CA ILE A 319 -22.50 14.28 -20.30
C ILE A 319 -21.32 14.94 -19.59
N ALA A 320 -20.89 14.40 -18.45
CA ALA A 320 -19.73 14.92 -17.72
C ALA A 320 -18.43 14.82 -18.53
N PHE A 321 -18.27 13.77 -19.35
CA PHE A 321 -17.11 13.62 -20.23
C PHE A 321 -17.12 14.63 -21.38
N GLU A 322 -18.28 14.85 -22.00
CA GLU A 322 -18.47 15.86 -23.04
C GLU A 322 -18.21 17.27 -22.51
N GLU A 323 -18.69 17.60 -21.31
CA GLU A 323 -18.41 18.87 -20.65
C GLU A 323 -16.92 19.03 -20.32
N ALA A 324 -16.31 18.02 -19.69
CA ALA A 324 -14.89 18.06 -19.34
C ALA A 324 -14.00 18.18 -20.59
N ALA A 325 -14.39 17.60 -21.72
CA ALA A 325 -13.62 17.66 -22.96
C ALA A 325 -13.44 19.09 -23.50
N VAL A 326 -14.33 20.03 -23.12
CA VAL A 326 -14.26 21.43 -23.56
C VAL A 326 -13.12 22.20 -22.85
N PHE A 327 -12.74 21.80 -21.63
CA PHE A 327 -11.82 22.60 -20.81
C PHE A 327 -10.67 21.82 -20.15
N ALA A 328 -10.69 20.48 -20.18
CA ALA A 328 -9.67 19.64 -19.55
C ALA A 328 -8.56 19.22 -20.53
N SER A 329 -7.35 19.01 -20.00
CA SER A 329 -6.24 18.49 -20.78
C SER A 329 -6.46 17.03 -21.18
N GLY A 330 -5.85 16.58 -22.29
CA GLY A 330 -5.94 15.18 -22.72
C GLY A 330 -5.43 14.17 -21.68
N TYR A 331 -4.53 14.58 -20.78
CA TYR A 331 -4.09 13.74 -19.64
C TYR A 331 -5.20 13.60 -18.60
N SER A 332 -5.84 14.70 -18.23
CA SER A 332 -6.97 14.74 -17.29
C SER A 332 -8.17 13.93 -17.78
N LEU A 333 -8.46 13.98 -19.09
CA LEU A 333 -9.55 13.21 -19.69
C LEU A 333 -9.29 11.69 -19.70
N ARG A 334 -8.03 11.27 -19.86
CA ARG A 334 -7.68 9.84 -19.75
C ARG A 334 -7.85 9.33 -18.32
N LEU A 335 -7.42 10.11 -17.34
CA LEU A 335 -7.62 9.78 -15.93
C LEU A 335 -9.11 9.73 -15.57
N PHE A 336 -9.89 10.72 -16.04
CA PHE A 336 -11.34 10.74 -15.86
C PHE A 336 -12.00 9.51 -16.48
N ARG A 337 -11.68 9.17 -17.74
CA ARG A 337 -12.17 7.95 -18.40
C ARG A 337 -11.87 6.68 -17.59
N ASP A 338 -10.66 6.57 -17.04
CA ASP A 338 -10.23 5.38 -16.30
C ASP A 338 -10.94 5.28 -14.93
N ILE A 339 -11.27 6.42 -14.30
CA ILE A 339 -12.14 6.49 -13.11
C ILE A 339 -13.57 6.08 -13.47
N CYS A 340 -14.14 6.59 -14.57
CA CYS A 340 -15.51 6.31 -15.00
C CYS A 340 -15.72 4.87 -15.48
N ARG A 341 -14.74 4.26 -16.15
CA ARG A 341 -14.79 2.86 -16.60
C ARG A 341 -14.83 1.83 -15.46
N CYS A 342 -14.41 2.21 -14.25
CA CYS A 342 -14.57 1.37 -13.06
C CYS A 342 -16.02 1.33 -12.54
N GLY A 343 -16.95 2.08 -13.15
CA GLY A 343 -18.37 2.10 -12.78
C GLY A 343 -19.20 0.96 -13.41
N ASP A 344 -18.83 0.48 -14.60
CA ASP A 344 -19.59 -0.58 -15.30
C ASP A 344 -19.25 -1.99 -14.80
N ASP A 345 -18.01 -2.19 -14.36
CA ASP A 345 -17.56 -3.38 -13.65
C ASP A 345 -17.04 -2.94 -12.29
N VAL A 346 -17.85 -3.09 -11.23
CA VAL A 346 -17.40 -2.80 -9.87
C VAL A 346 -16.28 -3.77 -9.49
N LEU A 347 -15.04 -3.39 -9.78
CA LEU A 347 -13.83 -4.01 -9.26
C LEU A 347 -12.78 -2.93 -9.03
N VAL A 348 -12.56 -2.65 -7.74
CA VAL A 348 -11.35 -2.08 -7.13
C VAL A 348 -10.82 -0.83 -7.82
N ILE A 349 -11.13 0.34 -7.24
CA ILE A 349 -10.29 1.53 -7.43
C ILE A 349 -8.89 1.15 -6.92
N PRO A 350 -7.83 1.03 -7.76
CA PRO A 350 -6.49 1.06 -7.22
C PRO A 350 -6.33 2.42 -6.52
N PRO A 351 -5.74 2.48 -5.32
CA PRO A 351 -5.56 3.74 -4.63
C PRO A 351 -4.93 4.73 -5.61
N VAL A 352 -5.56 5.89 -5.78
CA VAL A 352 -5.00 7.00 -6.55
C VAL A 352 -3.70 7.38 -5.84
N VAL A 353 -2.60 6.80 -6.31
CA VAL A 353 -1.26 7.30 -6.01
C VAL A 353 -1.17 8.58 -6.81
N THR A 354 -1.28 9.72 -6.13
CA THR A 354 -0.81 10.97 -6.67
C THR A 354 0.70 10.87 -6.83
N SER A 355 1.15 10.62 -8.04
CA SER A 355 2.50 10.99 -8.45
C SER A 355 2.44 11.40 -9.90
N GLY A 356 2.53 12.71 -10.13
CA GLY A 356 2.92 13.21 -11.43
C GLY A 356 4.25 12.59 -11.85
N GLY A 357 4.35 12.28 -13.14
CA GLY A 357 5.64 12.06 -13.81
C GLY A 357 5.91 10.65 -14.31
N HIS A 358 5.25 10.31 -15.41
CA HIS A 358 5.66 9.35 -16.46
C HIS A 358 5.64 7.84 -16.17
N SER A 359 4.74 7.24 -16.94
CA SER A 359 4.43 5.83 -17.19
C SER A 359 5.56 5.03 -17.85
N GLU A 360 5.72 3.78 -17.41
CA GLU A 360 5.92 2.68 -18.34
C GLU A 360 4.70 1.75 -18.30
N ILE A 361 4.11 1.58 -19.48
CA ILE A 361 3.02 0.65 -19.77
C ILE A 361 3.68 -0.71 -19.98
N LEU A 362 3.66 -1.60 -18.98
CA LEU A 362 4.00 -3.00 -19.23
C LEU A 362 2.78 -3.72 -19.81
N GLY A 363 2.91 -3.98 -21.10
CA GLY A 363 1.91 -4.48 -22.04
C GLY A 363 1.07 -5.64 -21.53
N ALA A 364 -0.24 -5.42 -21.59
CA ALA A 364 -1.15 -6.48 -22.00
C ALA A 364 -0.82 -6.87 -23.44
N THR A 365 -0.11 -7.98 -23.62
CA THR A 365 -0.07 -8.66 -24.92
C THR A 365 -1.40 -9.38 -25.12
N LEU A 366 -2.33 -8.69 -25.77
CA LEU A 366 -3.39 -9.33 -26.54
C LEU A 366 -3.22 -8.86 -27.99
N MET A 367 -3.14 -9.82 -28.91
CA MET A 367 -3.68 -9.85 -30.29
C MET A 367 -2.80 -10.72 -31.21
N PRO A 368 -3.27 -11.24 -32.37
CA PRO A 368 -4.65 -11.28 -32.91
C PRO A 368 -5.11 -12.60 -33.61
N PHE A 369 -6.44 -12.76 -33.70
CA PHE A 369 -7.31 -13.29 -34.79
C PHE A 369 -7.17 -14.70 -35.45
N SER A 370 -8.28 -15.48 -35.34
CA SER A 370 -9.14 -16.27 -36.29
C SER A 370 -8.61 -16.81 -37.64
N PRO A 371 -9.28 -17.78 -38.34
CA PRO A 371 -10.61 -18.40 -38.18
C PRO A 371 -10.55 -19.96 -38.08
N GLU A 372 -11.60 -20.72 -37.80
CA GLU A 372 -12.57 -21.24 -38.77
C GLU A 372 -13.73 -21.97 -38.08
N HIS A 373 -14.88 -21.87 -38.74
CA HIS A 373 -16.12 -22.56 -38.44
C HIS A 373 -16.03 -24.07 -38.69
N SER A 374 -17.01 -24.76 -38.08
CA SER A 374 -17.68 -25.97 -38.55
C SER A 374 -17.09 -27.30 -38.06
N VAL A 375 -17.82 -28.36 -37.73
CA VAL A 375 -19.27 -28.70 -37.63
C VAL A 375 -19.27 -30.20 -37.21
N ASN A 376 -20.30 -30.65 -36.47
CA ASN A 376 -20.73 -32.05 -36.26
C ASN A 376 -19.79 -32.97 -35.41
N ILE A 377 -20.26 -33.80 -34.47
CA ILE A 377 -21.55 -34.48 -34.23
C ILE A 377 -21.86 -34.44 -32.74
#